data_AF-A0AAP0E7V0-F1
#
_entry.id   AF-A0AAP0E7V0-F1
#
_cell.length_a   1.000
_cell.length_b   1.000
_cell.length_c   1.000
_cell.angle_alpha   90.00
_cell.angle_beta   90.00
_cell.angle_gamma   90.00
#
_symmetry.space_group_name_H-M   'P 1'
#
loop_
_entity.id
_entity.type
_entity.pdbx_description
1 polymer ?
#
loop_
_entity_poly.entity_id
_entity_poly.type
_entity_poly.pdbx_seq_one_letter_code
_entity_poly.pdbx_strand_id
1 'polypeptide(L)'
;MENPKPKLSITTSMASDRSRAFSEFLIGHHSSHMRSILLSEDPLLHYPLHIDFAEVTEDDQKLAHLLFSNPAEFLPIFNDTCRLSQRRSRGLGA
;
A
#
# COMPACT_ATOMS: atom_id res chain seq x y z
N MET A 1 -14.15 41.77 5.31
CA MET A 1 -13.88 40.63 6.20
C MET A 1 -14.00 39.37 5.36
N GLU A 2 -12.94 39.00 4.65
CA GLU A 2 -12.93 37.77 3.85
C GLU A 2 -12.81 36.56 4.77
N ASN A 3 -13.79 35.67 4.69
CA ASN A 3 -13.77 34.36 5.32
C ASN A 3 -12.72 33.49 4.60
N PRO A 4 -11.73 32.89 5.30
CA PRO A 4 -10.78 32.01 4.63
C PRO A 4 -11.50 30.73 4.18
N LYS A 5 -11.44 30.44 2.87
CA LYS A 5 -11.93 29.19 2.27
C LYS A 5 -11.31 27.96 2.95
N PRO A 6 -12.06 26.87 3.13
CA PRO A 6 -11.56 25.66 3.78
C PRO A 6 -10.48 24.99 2.93
N LYS A 7 -9.30 24.77 3.50
CA LYS A 7 -8.23 23.91 2.95
C LYS A 7 -8.59 22.43 3.15
N LEU A 8 -9.65 21.93 2.53
CA LEU A 8 -10.01 20.51 2.63
C LEU A 8 -10.56 20.05 1.28
N SER A 9 -9.76 19.32 0.49
CA SER A 9 -10.22 18.32 -0.51
C SER A 9 -9.11 17.74 -1.40
N ILE A 10 -7.91 18.33 -1.47
CA ILE A 10 -6.89 17.88 -2.44
C ILE A 10 -6.10 16.65 -1.94
N THR A 11 -5.89 16.51 -0.63
CA THR A 11 -5.08 15.44 -0.02
C THR A 11 -5.74 14.06 -0.08
N THR A 12 -7.07 13.96 -0.01
CA THR A 12 -7.80 12.67 0.03
C THR A 12 -7.78 11.94 -1.32
N SER A 13 -7.84 12.65 -2.44
CA SER A 13 -7.76 12.05 -3.79
C SER A 13 -6.38 11.47 -4.06
N MET A 14 -5.30 12.21 -3.77
CA MET A 14 -3.94 11.73 -4.00
C MET A 14 -3.55 10.56 -3.07
N ALA A 15 -4.12 10.49 -1.87
CA ALA A 15 -3.93 9.33 -0.98
C ALA A 15 -4.63 8.08 -1.53
N SER A 16 -5.82 8.24 -2.13
CA SER A 16 -6.53 7.18 -2.85
C SER A 16 -5.74 6.67 -4.06
N ASP A 17 -5.16 7.58 -4.84
CA ASP A 17 -4.42 7.22 -6.06
C ASP A 17 -3.10 6.50 -5.72
N ARG A 18 -2.42 6.95 -4.66
CA ARG A 18 -1.22 6.29 -4.14
C ARG A 18 -1.53 4.93 -3.51
N SER A 19 -2.63 4.83 -2.78
CA SER A 19 -3.10 3.55 -2.25
C SER A 19 -3.37 2.54 -3.38
N ARG A 20 -3.88 3.01 -4.52
CA ARG A 20 -4.10 2.18 -5.71
C ARG A 20 -2.79 1.72 -6.32
N ALA A 21 -1.84 2.63 -6.56
CA ALA A 21 -0.53 2.29 -7.13
C ALA A 21 0.22 1.24 -6.28
N PHE A 22 0.25 1.42 -4.96
CA PHE A 22 0.84 0.42 -4.06
C PHE A 22 0.09 -0.91 -4.09
N SER A 23 -1.24 -0.90 -4.18
CA SER A 23 -2.02 -2.13 -4.27
C SER A 23 -1.75 -2.89 -5.56
N GLU A 24 -1.60 -2.18 -6.68
CA GLU A 24 -1.27 -2.75 -7.99
C GLU A 24 0.13 -3.37 -7.98
N PHE A 25 1.14 -2.67 -7.45
CA PHE A 25 2.49 -3.19 -7.25
C PHE A 25 2.50 -4.48 -6.41
N LEU A 26 1.82 -4.46 -5.26
CA LEU A 26 1.75 -5.61 -4.34
C LEU A 26 1.08 -6.84 -4.97
N ILE A 27 0.02 -6.64 -5.75
CA ILE A 27 -0.68 -7.72 -6.45
C ILE A 27 0.17 -8.24 -7.62
N GLY A 28 0.82 -7.35 -8.35
CA GLY A 28 1.68 -7.70 -9.50
C GLY A 28 2.90 -8.53 -9.11
N HIS A 29 3.62 -8.10 -8.07
CA HIS A 29 4.93 -8.67 -7.73
C HIS A 29 4.92 -9.60 -6.51
N HIS A 30 4.00 -9.39 -5.56
CA HIS A 30 4.01 -10.11 -4.28
C HIS A 30 2.76 -10.95 -3.99
N SER A 31 1.87 -11.16 -4.96
CA SER A 31 0.62 -11.91 -4.75
C SER A 31 0.81 -13.33 -4.19
N SER A 32 1.87 -14.03 -4.61
CA SER A 32 2.21 -15.37 -4.10
C SER A 32 2.58 -15.34 -2.61
N HIS A 33 3.40 -14.37 -2.22
CA HIS A 33 3.83 -14.16 -0.84
C HIS A 33 2.63 -13.74 0.02
N MET A 34 1.80 -12.81 -0.47
CA MET A 34 0.56 -12.40 0.21
C MET A 34 -0.39 -13.57 0.40
N ARG A 35 -0.54 -14.45 -0.62
CA ARG A 35 -1.37 -15.65 -0.51
C ARG A 35 -0.82 -16.64 0.51
N SER A 36 0.50 -16.83 0.58
CA SER A 36 1.13 -17.67 1.61
C SER A 36 0.83 -17.17 3.03
N ILE A 37 0.89 -15.85 3.24
CA ILE A 37 0.55 -15.21 4.52
C ILE A 37 -0.92 -15.44 4.86
N LEU A 38 -1.82 -15.33 3.88
CA LEU A 38 -3.26 -15.48 4.07
C LEU A 38 -3.68 -16.92 4.37
N LEU A 39 -2.98 -17.89 3.81
CA LEU A 39 -3.21 -19.33 3.97
C LEU A 39 -2.49 -19.91 5.19
N SER A 40 -1.72 -19.11 5.93
CA SER A 40 -1.17 -19.54 7.22
C SER A 40 -2.30 -19.95 8.16
N GLU A 41 -2.14 -21.13 8.76
CA GLU A 41 -3.07 -21.67 9.75
C GLU A 41 -2.99 -20.92 11.09
N ASP A 42 -1.88 -20.22 11.36
CA ASP A 42 -1.70 -19.42 12.56
C ASP A 42 -2.04 -17.93 12.31
N PRO A 43 -3.15 -17.40 12.86
CA PRO A 43 -3.53 -16.00 12.73
C PRO A 43 -2.72 -15.04 13.62
N LEU A 44 -1.90 -15.56 14.54
CA LEU A 44 -1.02 -14.78 15.41
C LEU A 44 0.39 -14.61 14.84
N LEU A 45 0.73 -15.33 13.76
CA LEU A 45 2.02 -15.18 13.13
C LEU A 45 2.10 -13.85 12.38
N HIS A 46 2.97 -12.96 12.86
CA HIS A 46 3.35 -11.77 12.12
C HIS A 46 4.20 -12.19 10.93
N TYR A 47 3.62 -12.18 9.74
CA TYR A 47 4.40 -12.36 8.51
C TYR A 47 4.85 -11.00 7.97
N PRO A 48 6.14 -10.63 8.10
CA PRO A 48 6.66 -9.47 7.43
C PRO A 48 6.64 -9.70 5.91
N LEU A 49 6.14 -8.71 5.17
CA LEU A 49 6.34 -8.66 3.73
C LEU A 49 7.65 -7.92 3.47
N HIS A 50 8.66 -8.66 3.00
CA HIS A 50 9.93 -8.08 2.59
C HIS A 50 9.84 -7.70 1.10
N ILE A 51 10.15 -6.45 0.81
CA ILE A 51 10.09 -5.85 -0.52
C ILE A 51 11.41 -5.16 -0.76
N ASP A 52 12.07 -5.46 -1.87
CA ASP A 52 13.28 -4.74 -2.23
C ASP A 52 12.90 -3.35 -2.75
N PHE A 53 13.57 -2.32 -2.26
CA PHE A 53 13.35 -0.96 -2.75
C PHE A 53 13.73 -0.83 -4.23
N ALA A 54 14.65 -1.66 -4.73
CA ALA A 54 14.96 -1.74 -6.15
C ALA A 54 13.72 -2.12 -6.99
N GLU A 55 12.91 -3.08 -6.55
CA GLU A 55 11.69 -3.51 -7.25
C GLU A 55 10.68 -2.35 -7.38
N VAL A 56 10.50 -1.57 -6.30
CA VAL A 56 9.62 -0.39 -6.30
C VAL A 56 10.16 0.69 -7.24
N THR A 57 11.49 0.84 -7.31
CA THR A 57 12.14 1.83 -8.17
C THR A 57 12.04 1.48 -9.66
N GLU A 58 12.13 0.19 -9.99
CA GLU A 58 11.99 -0.33 -11.34
C GLU A 58 10.53 -0.25 -11.85
N ASP A 59 9.56 -0.45 -10.96
CA ASP A 59 8.13 -0.41 -11.30
C ASP A 59 7.58 1.03 -11.39
N ASP A 60 7.81 1.86 -10.35
CA ASP A 60 7.42 3.27 -10.34
C ASP A 60 8.45 4.12 -9.57
N GLN A 61 9.36 4.73 -10.35
CA GLN A 61 10.39 5.61 -9.81
C GLN A 61 9.83 6.80 -9.01
N LYS A 62 8.64 7.32 -9.35
CA LYS A 62 8.02 8.44 -8.60
C LYS A 62 7.50 7.95 -7.26
N LEU A 63 6.90 6.77 -7.24
CA LEU A 63 6.42 6.11 -6.02
C LEU A 63 7.59 5.79 -5.08
N ALA A 64 8.68 5.23 -5.62
CA ALA A 64 9.91 4.98 -4.88
C ALA A 64 10.50 6.27 -4.28
N HIS A 65 10.58 7.34 -5.08
CA HIS A 65 11.07 8.63 -4.61
C HIS A 65 10.21 9.21 -3.47
N LEU A 66 8.88 9.07 -3.53
CA LEU A 66 7.98 9.51 -2.46
C LEU A 66 8.16 8.70 -1.18
N LEU A 67 8.25 7.37 -1.30
CA LEU A 67 8.48 6.47 -0.17
C LEU A 67 9.80 6.80 0.54
N PHE A 68 10.86 7.06 -0.24
CA PHE A 68 12.17 7.44 0.27
C PHE A 68 12.19 8.84 0.91
N SER A 69 11.49 9.81 0.30
CA SER A 69 11.53 11.20 0.75
C SER A 69 10.67 11.44 2.00
N ASN A 70 9.57 10.70 2.18
CA ASN A 70 8.65 10.87 3.31
C ASN A 70 8.18 9.52 3.89
N PRO A 71 9.10 8.69 4.41
CA PRO A 71 8.78 7.33 4.84
C PRO A 71 7.74 7.29 5.96
N ALA A 72 7.77 8.25 6.89
CA ALA A 72 6.81 8.32 8.00
C ALA A 72 5.36 8.54 7.54
N GLU A 73 5.16 9.17 6.37
CA GLU A 73 3.84 9.40 5.79
C GLU A 73 3.39 8.22 4.91
N PHE A 74 4.31 7.65 4.11
CA PHE A 74 3.96 6.66 3.11
C PHE A 74 4.03 5.20 3.59
N LEU A 75 4.88 4.87 4.57
CA LEU A 75 4.93 3.50 5.11
C LEU A 75 3.62 3.07 5.79
N PRO A 76 2.91 3.93 6.57
CA PRO A 76 1.59 3.56 7.08
C PRO A 76 0.56 3.29 5.97
N ILE A 77 0.56 4.11 4.91
CA ILE A 77 -0.31 3.93 3.75
C ILE A 77 0.00 2.59 3.06
N PHE A 78 1.29 2.28 2.90
CA PHE A 78 1.76 1.01 2.35
C PHE A 78 1.30 -0.21 3.18
N ASN A 79 1.38 -0.09 4.51
CA ASN A 79 0.93 -1.15 5.39
C ASN A 79 -0.60 -1.34 5.31
N ASP A 80 -1.36 -0.25 5.25
CA ASP A 80 -2.81 -0.32 5.12
C ASP A 80 -3.25 -0.91 3.78
N THR A 81 -2.56 -0.59 2.67
CA THR A 81 -2.82 -1.20 1.36
C THR A 81 -2.49 -2.69 1.35
N CYS A 82 -1.40 -3.12 1.99
CA CYS A 82 -1.11 -4.54 2.19
C CYS A 82 -2.28 -5.26 2.87
N ARG A 83 -2.81 -4.69 3.97
CA ARG A 83 -3.96 -5.25 4.70
C ARG A 83 -5.24 -5.27 3.86
N LEU A 84 -5.48 -4.24 3.06
CA LEU A 84 -6.64 -4.18 2.15
C LEU A 84 -6.54 -5.20 1.03
N SER A 85 -5.37 -5.35 0.41
CA SER A 85 -5.10 -6.34 -0.62
C SER A 85 -5.23 -7.76 -0.07
N GLN A 86 -4.74 -8.02 1.15
CA GLN A 86 -4.96 -9.28 1.86
C GLN A 86 -6.46 -9.61 2.04
N ARG A 87 -7.26 -8.63 2.48
CA ARG A 87 -8.71 -8.81 2.63
C ARG A 87 -9.40 -9.08 1.30
N ARG A 88 -8.99 -8.40 0.22
CA ARG A 88 -9.52 -8.64 -1.13
C ARG A 88 -9.18 -10.03 -1.64
N SER A 89 -7.95 -10.50 -1.45
CA SER A 89 -7.53 -11.84 -1.84
C SER A 89 -8.25 -12.96 -1.06
N ARG A 90 -8.66 -12.71 0.20
CA ARG A 90 -9.52 -13.65 0.97
C ARG A 90 -10.95 -13.75 0.45
N GLY A 91 -11.49 -12.69 -0.17
CA GLY A 91 -12.87 -12.66 -0.68
C GLY A 91 -13.08 -13.33 -2.05
N LEU A 92 -12.00 -13.73 -2.74
CA LEU A 92 -12.04 -14.38 -4.06
C LEU A 92 -12.02 -15.92 -3.99
N GLY A 93 -12.31 -16.49 -2.81
CA GLY A 93 -12.28 -17.93 -2.54
C GLY A 93 -13.60 -18.52 -2.03
N ALA A 94 -14.74 -18.01 -2.49
CA ALA A 94 -16.07 -18.58 -2.22
C ALA A 94 -16.83 -18.82 -3.53
#